data_AF-A0A927ZDH2-F1
#
_entry.id   AF-A0A927ZDH2-F1
#
_cell.length_a   1.000
_cell.length_b   1.000
_cell.length_c   1.000
_cell.angle_alpha   90.00
_cell.angle_beta   90.00
_cell.angle_gamma   90.00
#
_symmetry.space_group_name_H-M   'P 1'
#
loop_
_entity.id
_entity.type
_entity.pdbx_description
1 polymer ?
#
loop_
_entity_poly.entity_id
_entity_poly.type
_entity_poly.pdbx_seq_one_letter_code
_entity_poly.pdbx_strand_id
1 'polypeptide(L)'
;MTHKTRLGPLAIFLTIVAMVITTLAVLTVATSNADMTMAKRFADITQVRYGLEAQGEEFLSYAEMYAQGTEPAEFMEGVTETENGYEYVAESEGYRLEVAVARSDGGIEVTKWKLTKIWNADDPMNSIWQGN
;
A
#
# COMPACT_ATOMS: atom_id res chain seq x y z
N MET A 1 -24.63 -67.79 -11.06
CA MET A 1 -23.34 -67.26 -10.56
C MET A 1 -23.57 -65.85 -10.04
N THR A 2 -23.88 -65.70 -8.76
CA THR A 2 -24.04 -64.39 -8.11
C THR A 2 -22.67 -63.87 -7.72
N HIS A 3 -22.12 -62.97 -8.53
CA HIS A 3 -20.87 -62.27 -8.24
C HIS A 3 -21.13 -61.36 -7.01
N LYS A 4 -20.82 -61.84 -5.80
CA LYS A 4 -20.80 -60.99 -4.60
C LYS A 4 -19.61 -60.05 -4.73
N THR A 5 -19.81 -58.91 -5.38
CA THR A 5 -18.87 -57.79 -5.33
C THR A 5 -18.64 -57.44 -3.86
N ARG A 6 -17.44 -57.73 -3.35
CA ARG A 6 -17.01 -57.30 -2.01
C ARG A 6 -16.82 -55.78 -2.04
N LEU A 7 -17.93 -55.05 -1.96
CA LEU A 7 -17.98 -53.59 -2.05
C LEU A 7 -17.25 -52.87 -0.89
N GLY A 8 -16.98 -53.58 0.21
CA GLY A 8 -16.47 -53.01 1.46
C GLY A 8 -15.14 -52.24 1.31
N PRO A 9 -14.04 -52.87 0.86
CA PRO A 9 -12.74 -52.19 0.79
C PRO A 9 -12.67 -51.05 -0.23
N LEU A 10 -13.35 -51.20 -1.38
CA LEU A 10 -13.40 -50.18 -2.43
C LEU A 10 -14.18 -48.94 -1.96
N ALA A 11 -15.31 -49.14 -1.29
CA ALA A 11 -16.11 -48.05 -0.75
C ALA A 11 -15.32 -47.25 0.29
N ILE A 12 -14.59 -47.93 1.19
CA ILE A 12 -13.74 -47.27 2.18
C ILE A 12 -12.65 -46.45 1.50
N PHE A 13 -11.95 -47.02 0.51
CA PHE A 13 -10.92 -46.28 -0.23
C PHE A 13 -11.50 -45.03 -0.90
N LEU A 14 -12.66 -45.15 -1.56
CA LEU A 14 -13.31 -44.02 -2.22
C LEU A 14 -13.72 -42.93 -1.22
N THR A 15 -14.21 -43.30 -0.04
CA THR A 15 -14.54 -42.30 1.01
C THR A 15 -13.32 -41.55 1.51
N ILE A 16 -12.17 -42.22 1.69
CA ILE A 16 -10.93 -41.57 2.11
C ILE A 16 -10.45 -40.61 1.02
N VAL A 17 -10.44 -41.05 -0.24
CA VAL A 17 -10.06 -40.18 -1.37
C VAL A 17 -10.98 -38.97 -1.46
N ALA A 18 -12.29 -39.16 -1.34
CA ALA A 18 -13.26 -38.07 -1.34
C ALA A 18 -13.03 -37.09 -0.16
N MET A 19 -12.73 -37.61 1.03
CA MET A 19 -12.39 -36.80 2.20
C MET A 19 -11.13 -35.96 1.95
N VAL A 20 -10.07 -36.56 1.39
CA VAL A 20 -8.82 -35.85 1.08
C VAL A 20 -9.02 -34.78 0.01
N ILE A 21 -9.74 -35.09 -1.07
CA ILE A 21 -10.03 -34.09 -2.11
C ILE A 21 -10.85 -32.94 -1.52
N THR A 22 -11.80 -33.23 -0.63
CA THR A 22 -12.62 -32.22 0.04
C THR A 22 -11.76 -31.31 0.92
N THR A 23 -10.86 -31.87 1.74
CA THR A 23 -9.99 -31.05 2.60
C THR A 23 -9.01 -30.21 1.79
N LEU A 24 -8.44 -30.76 0.72
CA LEU A 24 -7.58 -30.03 -0.21
C LEU A 24 -8.35 -28.88 -0.89
N ALA A 25 -9.58 -29.13 -1.35
CA ALA A 25 -10.41 -28.09 -1.97
C ALA A 25 -10.70 -26.94 -0.99
N VAL A 26 -11.05 -27.25 0.26
CA VAL A 26 -11.28 -26.24 1.31
C VAL A 26 -10.01 -25.43 1.56
N LEU A 27 -8.86 -26.09 1.67
CA LEU A 27 -7.58 -25.42 1.87
C LEU A 27 -7.25 -24.48 0.70
N THR A 28 -7.43 -24.93 -0.54
CA THR A 28 -7.22 -24.10 -1.74
C THR A 28 -8.09 -22.84 -1.73
N VAL A 29 -9.37 -22.96 -1.37
CA VAL A 29 -10.26 -21.80 -1.28
C VAL A 29 -9.82 -20.85 -0.16
N ALA A 30 -9.43 -21.38 1.00
CA ALA A 30 -8.93 -20.57 2.11
C ALA A 30 -7.67 -19.79 1.72
N THR A 31 -6.70 -20.44 1.07
CA THR A 31 -5.48 -19.79 0.58
C THR A 31 -5.79 -18.73 -0.47
N SER A 32 -6.66 -19.02 -1.45
CA SER A 32 -7.03 -18.05 -2.48
C SER A 32 -7.69 -16.79 -1.90
N ASN A 33 -8.53 -16.94 -0.88
CA ASN A 33 -9.13 -15.80 -0.18
C ASN A 33 -8.09 -14.98 0.60
N ALA A 34 -7.13 -15.64 1.23
CA ALA A 34 -6.03 -14.98 1.91
C ALA A 34 -5.17 -14.17 0.92
N ASP A 35 -4.82 -14.78 -0.22
CA ASP A 35 -4.05 -14.14 -1.29
C ASP A 35 -4.80 -12.92 -1.85
N MET A 36 -6.10 -13.06 -2.12
CA MET A 36 -6.92 -11.94 -2.59
C MET A 36 -6.96 -10.80 -1.56
N THR A 37 -7.06 -11.12 -0.27
CA THR A 37 -7.07 -10.13 0.80
C THR A 37 -5.74 -9.38 0.87
N MET A 38 -4.62 -10.10 0.76
CA MET A 38 -3.29 -9.48 0.71
C MET A 38 -3.12 -8.62 -0.55
N ALA A 39 -3.52 -9.13 -1.72
CA ALA A 39 -3.42 -8.40 -2.98
C ALA A 39 -4.20 -7.08 -2.95
N LYS A 40 -5.41 -7.08 -2.38
CA LYS A 40 -6.20 -5.86 -2.17
C LYS A 40 -5.45 -4.86 -1.28
N ARG A 41 -4.96 -5.30 -0.12
CA ARG A 41 -4.17 -4.43 0.79
C ARG A 41 -2.94 -3.84 0.10
N PHE A 42 -2.24 -4.62 -0.72
CA PHE A 42 -1.10 -4.13 -1.49
C PHE A 42 -1.52 -3.11 -2.55
N ALA A 43 -2.63 -3.35 -3.24
CA ALA A 43 -3.18 -2.40 -4.20
C ALA A 43 -3.57 -1.07 -3.51
N ASP A 44 -4.27 -1.15 -2.37
CA ASP A 44 -4.68 0.03 -1.59
C ASP A 44 -3.47 0.85 -1.14
N ILE A 45 -2.46 0.20 -0.53
CA ILE A 45 -1.23 0.88 -0.11
C ILE A 45 -0.54 1.53 -1.32
N THR A 46 -0.43 0.80 -2.41
CA THR A 46 0.23 1.29 -3.64
C THR A 46 -0.50 2.50 -4.21
N GLN A 47 -1.84 2.48 -4.22
CA GLN A 47 -2.66 3.58 -4.67
C GLN A 47 -2.44 4.84 -3.82
N VAL A 48 -2.42 4.71 -2.49
CA VAL A 48 -2.13 5.83 -1.59
C VAL A 48 -0.74 6.41 -1.87
N ARG A 49 0.27 5.56 -2.05
CA ARG A 49 1.63 6.01 -2.36
C ARG A 49 1.68 6.79 -3.66
N TYR A 50 1.09 6.26 -4.73
CA TYR A 50 1.07 6.96 -6.01
C TYR A 50 0.28 8.26 -5.95
N GLY A 51 -0.80 8.32 -5.16
CA GLY A 51 -1.54 9.56 -4.94
C GLY A 51 -0.71 10.64 -4.24
N LEU A 52 0.16 10.25 -3.31
CA LEU A 52 1.10 11.17 -2.66
C LEU A 52 2.23 11.58 -3.61
N GLU A 53 2.82 10.65 -4.34
CA GLU A 53 3.88 10.94 -5.32
C GLU A 53 3.39 11.90 -6.42
N ALA A 54 2.16 11.73 -6.91
CA ALA A 54 1.54 12.64 -7.88
C ALA A 54 1.40 14.08 -7.33
N GLN A 55 1.05 14.23 -6.05
CA GLN A 55 1.03 15.55 -5.40
C GLN A 55 2.45 16.14 -5.26
N GLY A 56 3.45 15.30 -5.00
CA GLY A 56 4.85 15.72 -4.99
C GLY A 56 5.33 16.21 -6.36
N GLU A 57 4.94 15.54 -7.45
CA GLU A 57 5.26 15.96 -8.81
C GLU A 57 4.56 17.28 -9.19
N GLU A 58 3.30 17.45 -8.78
CA GLU A 58 2.58 18.71 -8.93
C GLU A 58 3.30 19.85 -8.18
N PHE A 59 3.77 19.59 -6.96
CA PHE A 59 4.62 20.53 -6.22
C PHE A 59 5.93 20.88 -6.95
N LEU A 60 6.61 19.90 -7.57
CA LEU A 60 7.82 20.19 -8.36
C LEU A 60 7.51 21.12 -9.54
N SER A 61 6.40 20.88 -10.24
CA SER A 61 5.96 21.76 -11.34
C SER A 61 5.69 23.18 -10.87
N TYR A 62 5.06 23.32 -9.69
CA TYR A 62 4.81 24.59 -9.04
C TYR A 62 6.13 25.32 -8.70
N ALA A 63 7.08 24.61 -8.09
CA ALA A 63 8.38 25.17 -7.73
C ALA A 63 9.23 25.57 -8.96
N GLU A 64 9.13 24.84 -10.07
CA GLU A 64 9.79 25.19 -11.33
C GLU A 64 9.25 26.49 -11.93
N MET A 65 7.92 26.70 -11.91
CA MET A 65 7.31 27.95 -12.38
C MET A 65 7.85 29.16 -11.61
N TYR A 66 7.93 29.06 -10.28
CA TYR A 66 8.52 30.12 -9.44
C TYR A 66 10.01 30.35 -9.72
N ALA A 67 10.78 29.28 -9.93
CA ALA A 67 12.20 29.40 -10.24
C ALA A 67 12.43 30.15 -11.56
N GLN A 68 11.53 29.96 -12.54
CA GLN A 68 11.51 30.63 -13.84
C GLN A 68 10.89 32.04 -13.80
N GLY A 69 10.44 32.52 -12.63
CA GLY A 69 9.84 33.85 -12.47
C GLY A 69 8.41 33.96 -13.02
N THR A 70 7.74 32.83 -13.23
CA THR A 70 6.32 32.77 -13.57
C THR A 70 5.54 32.59 -12.28
N GLU A 71 4.69 33.54 -11.91
CA GLU A 71 3.76 33.35 -10.80
C GLU A 71 2.71 32.31 -11.23
N PRO A 72 2.56 31.19 -10.50
CA PRO A 72 1.49 30.24 -10.78
C PRO A 72 0.13 30.88 -10.50
N ALA A 73 -0.87 30.40 -11.24
CA ALA A 73 -2.22 30.94 -11.18
C ALA A 73 -2.91 30.72 -9.82
N GLU A 74 -2.50 29.67 -9.08
CA GLU A 74 -3.03 29.32 -7.77
C GLU A 74 -1.90 28.90 -6.81
N PHE A 75 -1.99 29.34 -5.56
CA PHE A 75 -1.07 28.93 -4.49
C PHE A 75 -1.41 27.51 -4.05
N MET A 76 -0.44 26.61 -4.10
CA MET A 76 -0.63 25.23 -3.66
C MET A 76 -0.63 25.14 -2.12
N GLU A 77 -1.72 24.63 -1.55
CA GLU A 77 -1.85 24.46 -0.10
C GLU A 77 -0.81 23.47 0.44
N GLY A 78 -0.18 23.78 1.57
CA GLY A 78 0.85 22.94 2.18
C GLY A 78 2.29 23.24 1.73
N VAL A 79 2.48 24.21 0.83
CA VAL A 79 3.82 24.70 0.45
C VAL A 79 4.29 25.78 1.43
N THR A 80 5.50 25.60 1.94
CA THR A 80 6.19 26.55 2.82
C THR A 80 7.47 27.03 2.15
N GLU A 81 7.63 28.35 2.00
CA GLU A 81 8.87 28.95 1.51
C GLU A 81 9.94 28.93 2.62
N THR A 82 11.15 28.54 2.26
CA THR A 82 12.35 28.51 3.13
C THR A 82 13.41 29.43 2.54
N GLU A 83 14.44 29.80 3.33
CA GLU A 83 15.49 30.74 2.89
C GLU A 83 16.15 30.36 1.55
N ASN A 84 16.24 29.06 1.24
CA ASN A 84 16.89 28.55 0.03
C ASN A 84 15.94 27.83 -0.95
N GLY A 85 14.62 27.85 -0.75
CA GLY A 85 13.69 27.16 -1.64
C GLY A 85 12.30 26.91 -1.04
N TYR A 86 11.72 25.74 -1.32
CA TYR A 86 10.34 25.40 -0.91
C TYR A 86 10.28 24.00 -0.31
N GLU A 87 9.45 23.84 0.72
CA GLU A 87 9.10 22.53 1.30
C GLU A 87 7.60 22.30 1.16
N TYR A 88 7.23 21.06 0.90
CA TYR A 88 5.86 20.59 0.75
C TYR A 88 5.66 19.33 1.59
N VAL A 89 4.55 19.31 2.32
CA VAL A 89 4.15 18.16 3.13
C VAL A 89 2.73 17.77 2.79
N ALA A 90 2.56 16.54 2.31
CA ALA A 90 1.26 15.93 2.06
C ALA A 90 1.03 14.75 2.99
N GLU A 91 -0.19 14.59 3.47
CA GLU A 91 -0.60 13.45 4.28
C GLU A 91 -1.85 12.80 3.72
N SER A 92 -1.84 11.48 3.61
CA SER A 92 -2.99 10.70 3.18
C SER A 92 -2.94 9.30 3.76
N GLU A 93 -4.07 8.83 4.29
CA GLU A 93 -4.27 7.46 4.80
C GLU A 93 -3.13 6.91 5.69
N GLY A 94 -2.58 7.76 6.56
CA GLY A 94 -1.49 7.38 7.47
C GLY A 94 -0.10 7.31 6.80
N TYR A 95 0.06 7.90 5.62
CA TYR A 95 1.33 8.15 4.98
C TYR A 95 1.56 9.67 4.89
N ARG A 96 2.82 10.07 5.02
CA ARG A 96 3.29 11.44 4.85
C ARG A 96 4.36 11.47 3.76
N LEU A 97 4.19 12.33 2.77
CA LEU A 97 5.25 12.69 1.83
C LEU A 97 5.81 14.05 2.21
N GLU A 98 7.13 14.11 2.40
CA GLU A 98 7.88 15.35 2.62
C GLU A 98 8.79 15.57 1.41
N VAL A 99 8.57 16.66 0.69
CA VAL A 99 9.37 17.07 -0.47
C VAL A 99 9.98 18.43 -0.18
N ALA A 100 11.29 18.59 -0.40
CA ALA A 100 11.93 19.89 -0.34
C ALA A 100 12.80 20.11 -1.57
N VAL A 101 12.78 21.35 -2.06
CA VAL A 101 13.56 21.80 -3.20
C VAL A 101 14.37 23.02 -2.81
N ALA A 102 15.60 23.09 -3.28
CA ALA A 102 16.45 24.27 -3.17
C ALA A 102 16.57 24.95 -4.53
N ARG A 103 16.75 26.26 -4.54
CA ARG A 103 17.02 27.02 -5.76
C ARG A 103 18.46 26.75 -6.21
N SER A 104 18.62 26.38 -7.47
CA SER A 104 19.92 26.15 -8.11
C SER A 104 20.06 27.06 -9.33
N ASP A 105 21.27 27.20 -9.86
CA ASP A 105 21.60 28.19 -10.89
C ASP A 105 20.82 27.88 -12.20
N GLY A 106 19.69 28.57 -12.39
CA GLY A 106 18.77 28.37 -13.51
C GLY A 106 17.66 27.31 -13.31
N GLY A 107 17.43 26.81 -12.09
CA GLY A 107 16.37 25.82 -11.85
C GLY A 107 16.12 25.50 -10.36
N ILE A 108 15.56 24.33 -10.11
CA ILE A 108 15.36 23.76 -8.77
C ILE A 108 16.12 22.45 -8.63
N GLU A 109 16.56 22.13 -7.42
CA GLU A 109 17.17 20.87 -7.06
C GLU A 109 16.39 20.23 -5.93
N VAL A 110 15.99 18.97 -6.09
CA VAL A 110 15.28 18.22 -5.04
C VAL A 110 16.27 17.84 -3.96
N THR A 111 16.12 18.43 -2.77
CA THR A 111 16.99 18.16 -1.61
C THR A 111 16.43 17.08 -0.70
N LYS A 112 15.11 16.87 -0.73
CA LYS A 112 14.42 15.89 0.09
C LYS A 112 13.25 15.29 -0.66
N TRP A 113 13.19 13.96 -0.69
CA TRP A 113 12.02 13.21 -1.13
C TRP A 113 11.83 12.04 -0.18
N LYS A 114 10.88 12.15 0.75
CA LYS A 114 10.72 11.18 1.82
C LYS A 114 9.27 10.83 2.07
N LEU A 115 8.91 9.61 1.69
CA LEU A 115 7.64 8.99 2.03
C LEU A 115 7.76 8.18 3.34
N THR A 116 6.99 8.56 4.35
CA THR A 116 7.00 7.94 5.68
C THR A 116 5.61 7.40 6.03
N LYS A 117 5.53 6.22 6.65
CA LYS A 117 4.29 5.74 7.25
C LYS A 117 4.13 6.37 8.63
N ILE A 118 3.07 7.13 8.84
CA ILE A 118 2.69 7.68 10.15
C ILE A 118 2.21 6.50 10.99
N TRP A 119 2.95 6.21 12.06
CA TRP A 119 2.52 5.22 13.02
C TRP A 119 1.41 5.82 13.89
N ASN A 120 0.24 5.20 13.88
CA ASN A 120 -0.89 5.59 14.71
C ASN A 120 -1.03 4.59 15.87
N ALA A 121 -1.09 5.09 17.10
CA ALA A 121 -1.06 4.27 18.31
C ALA A 121 -2.31 3.38 18.50
N ASP A 122 -3.39 3.68 17.77
CA ASP A 122 -4.63 2.88 17.70
C ASP A 122 -4.50 1.60 16.84
N ASP A 123 -3.29 1.23 16.44
CA ASP A 123 -3.04 -0.07 15.82
C ASP A 123 -3.46 -1.19 16.80
N PRO A 124 -4.37 -2.10 16.41
CA PRO A 124 -4.81 -3.21 17.27
C PRO A 124 -3.63 -4.04 17.80
N MET A 125 -2.44 -3.97 17.20
CA MET A 125 -1.21 -4.54 17.73
C MET A 125 -0.84 -4.04 19.15
N ASN A 126 -1.19 -2.80 19.50
CA ASN A 126 -0.98 -2.23 20.84
C ASN A 126 -1.94 -2.82 21.90
N SER A 127 -3.06 -3.40 21.48
CA SER A 127 -4.00 -4.08 22.39
C SER A 127 -3.57 -5.50 22.77
N ILE A 128 -2.58 -6.07 22.06
CA ILE A 128 -2.14 -7.46 22.24
C ILE A 128 -1.15 -7.59 23.40
N TRP A 129 -0.43 -6.51 23.74
CA TRP A 129 0.46 -6.48 24.89
C TRP A 129 0.08 -5.33 25.83
N GLN A 130 -0.79 -5.64 26.78
CA GLN A 130 -1.03 -4.79 27.94
C GLN A 130 0.06 -5.13 28.96
N GLY A 131 1.17 -4.40 28.94
CA GLY A 131 2.25 -4.57 29.91
C GLY A 131 1.80 -4.18 31.32
N ASN A 132 1.11 -5.09 32.00
CA ASN A 132 0.79 -5.03 33.43
C ASN A 132 0.90 -6.42 34.04
#